data_AF-A0A7C7D026-F1
#
_entry.id   AF-A0A7C7D026-F1
#
_cell.length_a   1.000
_cell.length_b   1.000
_cell.length_c   1.000
_cell.angle_alpha   90.00
_cell.angle_beta   90.00
_cell.angle_gamma   90.00
#
_symmetry.space_group_name_H-M   'P 1'
#
loop_
_entity.id
_entity.type
_entity.pdbx_description
1 polymer ?
#
loop_
_entity_poly.entity_id
_entity_poly.type
_entity_poly.pdbx_seq_one_letter_code
_entity_poly.pdbx_strand_id
1 'polypeptide(L)' 'MKNPIIIFLFMGMLLAQINTEAMRSENVTDGFINKVNVDFGIEKADAEVIELAAAYRVDYFNPTGLHS' A
#
# COMPACT_ATOMS: atom_id res chain seq x y z
N MET A 1 10.00 -4.51 39.74
CA MET A 1 10.23 -4.82 38.30
C MET A 1 9.26 -4.07 37.37
N LYS A 2 8.88 -2.80 37.67
CA LYS A 2 7.93 -2.03 36.83
C LYS A 2 8.63 -1.17 35.76
N ASN A 3 9.89 -0.79 36.00
CA ASN A 3 10.66 0.12 35.16
C ASN A 3 10.98 -0.39 33.73
N PRO A 4 11.27 -1.69 33.48
CA PRO A 4 11.61 -2.12 32.12
C PRO A 4 10.40 -2.14 31.18
N ILE A 5 9.19 -2.37 31.71
CA ILE A 5 7.94 -2.37 30.93
C ILE A 5 7.67 -0.98 30.35
N ILE A 6 7.92 0.06 31.14
CA ILE A 6 7.70 1.44 30.72
C ILE A 6 8.62 1.80 29.55
N ILE A 7 9.89 1.42 29.62
CA ILE A 7 10.88 1.67 28.55
C ILE A 7 10.47 0.96 27.26
N PHE A 8 10.00 -0.29 27.36
CA PHE A 8 9.54 -1.05 26.20
C PHE A 8 8.31 -0.41 25.53
N LEU A 9 7.36 0.10 26.33
CA LEU A 9 6.19 0.81 25.82
C LEU A 9 6.56 2.12 25.11
N PHE A 10 7.51 2.88 25.65
CA PHE A 10 8.01 4.10 24.99
C PHE A 10 8.68 3.79 23.65
N MET A 11 9.48 2.73 23.57
CA MET A 11 10.10 2.32 22.32
C MET A 11 9.07 1.90 21.27
N GLY A 12 8.02 1.19 21.68
CA GLY A 12 6.92 0.81 20.81
C GLY A 12 6.17 2.01 20.23
N MET A 13 5.95 3.06 21.01
CA MET A 13 5.30 4.29 20.53
C MET A 13 6.14 5.04 19.50
N LEU A 14 7.47 5.11 19.68
CA LEU A 14 8.37 5.76 18.72
C LEU A 14 8.41 5.02 17.37
N LEU A 15 8.43 3.68 17.39
CA LEU A 15 8.38 2.87 16.17
C LEU A 15 7.02 2.98 15.46
N ALA A 16 5.92 3.06 16.22
CA ALA A 16 4.59 3.26 15.66
C ALA A 16 4.42 4.65 15.02
N GLN A 17 5.04 5.69 15.59
CA GLN A 17 5.06 7.04 15.00
C GLN A 17 5.79 7.05 13.66
N ILE A 18 6.95 6.40 13.54
CA ILE A 18 7.72 6.35 12.27
C ILE A 18 6.90 5.67 11.17
N ASN A 19 6.18 4.58 11.48
CA ASN A 19 5.30 3.92 10.51
C ASN A 19 4.11 4.80 10.10
N THR A 20 3.54 5.56 11.05
CA THR A 20 2.41 6.46 10.77
C THR A 20 2.85 7.64 9.92
N GLU A 21 4.02 8.23 10.21
CA GLU A 21 4.58 9.35 9.45
C GLU A 21 5.07 8.92 8.06
N ALA A 22 5.61 7.71 7.89
CA ALA A 22 5.93 7.17 6.57
C ALA A 22 4.68 6.87 5.72
N MET A 23 3.55 6.55 6.36
CA MET A 23 2.24 6.43 5.70
C MET A 23 1.53 7.77 5.53
N ARG A 24 1.97 8.83 6.22
CA ARG A 24 1.53 10.21 6.01
C ARG A 24 2.21 10.70 4.74
N SER A 25 1.67 10.30 3.59
CA SER A 25 1.98 10.88 2.29
C SER A 25 1.93 12.39 2.40
N GLU A 26 3.10 13.04 2.49
CA GLU A 26 3.19 14.48 2.43
C GLU A 26 2.65 14.93 1.06
N ASN A 27 1.57 15.73 1.10
CA ASN A 27 0.86 16.32 -0.04
C ASN A 27 -0.07 15.39 -0.84
N VAL A 28 -1.14 14.93 -0.20
CA VAL A 28 -2.31 14.43 -0.92
C VAL A 28 -3.12 15.63 -1.43
N THR A 29 -2.72 16.22 -2.55
CA THR A 29 -3.58 17.14 -3.33
C THR A 29 -4.61 16.33 -4.09
N ASP A 30 -5.91 16.63 -3.95
CA ASP A 30 -7.01 15.96 -4.67
C ASP A 30 -6.64 15.51 -6.08
N GLY A 31 -6.93 14.26 -6.42
CA GLY A 31 -6.52 13.76 -7.73
C GLY A 31 -7.00 12.35 -8.07
N PHE A 32 -6.53 11.90 -9.24
CA PHE A 32 -6.75 10.56 -9.75
C PHE A 32 -5.42 9.85 -9.93
N ILE A 33 -5.30 8.64 -9.39
CA ILE A 33 -4.20 7.72 -9.69
C ILE A 33 -4.72 6.69 -10.69
N ASN A 34 -4.07 6.63 -11.84
CA ASN A 34 -4.35 5.65 -12.88
C ASN A 34 -3.34 4.51 -12.75
N LYS A 35 -3.82 3.27 -12.60
CA LYS A 35 -2.97 2.09 -12.49
C LYS A 35 -3.33 1.10 -13.59
N VAL A 36 -2.36 0.78 -14.42
CA VAL A 36 -2.45 -0.29 -15.42
C VAL A 36 -1.56 -1.44 -14.94
N ASN A 37 -2.12 -2.64 -14.87
CA ASN A 37 -1.35 -3.87 -14.68
C ASN A 37 -1.44 -4.73 -15.93
N VAL A 38 -0.31 -5.31 -16.33
CA VAL A 38 -0.24 -6.25 -17.44
C VAL A 38 0.57 -7.44 -16.98
N ASP A 39 -0.10 -8.59 -16.88
CA ASP A 39 0.50 -9.86 -16.51
C ASP A 39 0.64 -10.71 -17.78
N PHE A 40 1.84 -11.28 -17.98
CA PHE A 40 2.16 -12.12 -19.13
C PHE A 40 2.82 -13.41 -18.65
N GLY A 41 2.26 -14.54 -19.07
CA GLY A 41 2.73 -15.88 -18.73
C GLY A 41 2.94 -16.72 -19.98
N ILE A 42 4.03 -17.50 -19.99
CA ILE A 42 4.25 -18.57 -20.97
C ILE A 42 4.47 -19.84 -20.17
N GLU A 43 3.61 -20.83 -20.38
CA GLU A 43 3.76 -22.16 -19.81
C GLU A 43 4.14 -23.14 -20.92
N LYS A 44 5.33 -23.75 -20.79
CA LYS A 44 5.78 -24.83 -21.66
C LYS A 44 5.55 -26.17 -20.96
N ALA A 45 4.42 -26.80 -21.27
CA ALA A 45 4.10 -28.18 -20.90
C ALA A 45 3.99 -29.05 -22.18
N ASP A 46 3.21 -30.13 -22.16
CA ASP A 46 2.89 -30.92 -23.37
C ASP A 46 2.18 -30.09 -24.45
N ALA A 47 1.55 -28.97 -24.06
CA ALA A 47 1.07 -27.92 -24.94
C ALA A 47 1.62 -26.57 -24.47
N GLU A 48 1.96 -25.69 -25.42
CA GLU A 48 2.40 -24.32 -25.15
C GLU A 48 1.18 -23.44 -24.89
N VAL A 49 1.08 -22.87 -23.68
CA VAL A 49 0.01 -21.98 -23.27
C VAL A 49 0.58 -20.59 -23.07
N ILE A 50 -0.08 -19.59 -23.66
CA ILE A 50 0.27 -18.18 -23.52
C ILE A 50 -0.89 -17.49 -22.82
N GLU A 51 -0.61 -16.84 -21.70
CA GLU A 51 -1.57 -16.08 -20.91
C GLU A 51 -1.21 -14.59 -20.94
N LEU A 52 -2.22 -13.77 -21.23
CA LEU A 52 -2.12 -12.32 -21.17
C LEU A 52 -3.33 -11.78 -20.40
N ALA A 53 -3.08 -11.10 -19.29
CA ALA A 53 -4.09 -10.43 -18.51
C ALA A 53 -3.75 -8.94 -18.39
N ALA A 54 -4.72 -8.08 -18.66
CA ALA A 54 -4.59 -6.64 -18.46
C ALA A 54 -5.68 -6.18 -17.50
N ALA A 55 -5.28 -5.40 -16.49
CA ALA A 55 -6.18 -4.79 -15.54
C ALA A 55 -5.94 -3.28 -15.50
N TYR A 56 -7.02 -2.52 -15.44
CA TYR A 56 -6.97 -1.07 -15.28
C TYR A 56 -7.80 -0.66 -14.08
N ARG A 57 -7.23 0.20 -13.23
CA ARG A 57 -7.86 0.75 -12.04
C ARG A 57 -7.65 2.26 -12.00
N VAL A 58 -8.67 2.97 -11.54
CA VAL A 58 -8.62 4.40 -11.23
C VAL A 58 -8.98 4.58 -9.77
N ASP A 59 -8.08 5.22 -9.03
CA ASP A 59 -8.28 5.58 -7.62
C ASP A 59 -8.46 7.09 -7.52
N TYR A 60 -9.63 7.52 -7.06
CA TYR A 60 -9.86 8.92 -6.68
C TYR A 60 -9.49 9.11 -5.21
N PHE A 61 -8.83 10.21 -4.90
CA PHE A 61 -8.45 10.53 -3.54
C PHE A 61 -8.77 11.99 -3.23
N ASN A 62 -9.42 12.20 -2.08
CA ASN A 62 -9.77 13.50 -1.55
C ASN A 62 -9.38 13.57 -0.05
N PRO A 63 -8.47 14.48 0.34
CA PRO A 63 -8.01 14.65 1.72
C PRO A 63 -9.08 15.19 2.67
N THR A 64 -10.22 15.70 2.18
CA THR A 64 -11.30 16.26 3.01
C THR A 64 -12.36 15.24 3.47
N GLY A 65 -12.20 13.96 3.12
CA GLY A 65 -12.86 12.86 3.84
C GLY A 65 -14.39 12.93 3.88
N LEU A 66 -15.06 12.85 2.72
CA LEU A 66 -16.39 12.25 2.67
C LEU A 66 -16.26 10.87 2.02
N HIS A 67 -16.20 9.84 2.86
CA HIS A 67 -16.51 8.48 2.46
C HIS A 67 -18.04 8.37 2.32
N SER A 68 -18.55 8.06 1.13
CA SER A 68 -19.90 7.50 0.96
C SER A 68 -19.79 6.02 0.66
#